data_AF-Q231Z9-F1
#
_entry.id   AF-Q231Z9-F1
#
_cell.length_a   1.000
_cell.length_b   1.000
_cell.length_c   1.000
_cell.angle_alpha   90.00
_cell.angle_beta   90.00
_cell.angle_gamma   90.00
#
_symmetry.space_group_name_H-M   'P 1'
#
loop_
_entity.id
_entity.type
_entity.pdbx_description
1 polymer ?
#
loop_
_entity_poly.entity_id
_entity_poly.type
_entity_poly.pdbx_seq_one_letter_code
_entity_poly.pdbx_strand_id
1 'polypeptide(L)'
;MNKLLLLAIFLGLAGFCTATITCGTNAISPDGTNCYCQHGFYGTDASQGQTCQLCPNNTTTTSGTTNTGPSINVGACNQCISGFYVTAVANAASPGTAVQCQQCPANSNTSSAMTALGFCTCYDPNAAPLSSSVITCTCKSGYKGTPTTTAGSPSTCVANSVILSIFAALLSLVFLF
;
A
#
# COMPACT_ATOMS: atom_id res chain seq x y z
N MET A 1 0.01 64.77 11.65
CA MET A 1 0.17 63.31 11.43
C MET A 1 1.43 63.06 10.61
N ASN A 2 2.40 62.39 11.22
CA ASN A 2 3.77 62.30 10.73
C ASN A 2 3.87 61.28 9.58
N LYS A 3 3.74 61.74 8.33
CA LYS A 3 3.73 60.91 7.11
C LYS A 3 4.99 60.03 6.96
N LEU A 4 6.11 60.47 7.54
CA LEU A 4 7.36 59.70 7.62
C LEU A 4 7.26 58.48 8.53
N LEU A 5 6.48 58.54 9.60
CA LEU A 5 6.27 57.40 10.51
C LEU A 5 5.44 56.29 9.84
N LEU A 6 4.43 56.66 9.05
CA LEU A 6 3.61 55.72 8.28
C LEU A 6 4.41 55.02 7.16
N LEU A 7 5.32 55.73 6.51
CA LEU A 7 6.19 55.16 5.47
C LEU A 7 7.20 54.14 6.05
N ALA A 8 7.76 54.43 7.23
CA ALA A 8 8.69 53.53 7.91
C ALA A 8 8.03 52.24 8.41
N ILE A 9 6.76 52.31 8.85
CA ILE A 9 5.99 51.13 9.24
C ILE A 9 5.66 50.27 8.02
N PHE A 10 5.31 50.88 6.87
CA PHE A 10 5.03 50.13 5.63
C PHE A 10 6.28 49.43 5.05
N LEU A 11 7.46 50.06 5.14
CA LEU A 11 8.73 49.42 4.74
C LEU A 11 9.18 48.33 5.73
N GLY A 12 8.85 48.46 7.01
CA GLY A 12 9.14 47.44 8.03
C GLY A 12 8.33 46.15 7.88
N LEU A 13 7.10 46.22 7.34
CA LEU A 13 6.25 45.03 7.11
C LEU A 13 6.62 44.21 5.86
N ALA A 14 7.37 44.78 4.91
CA ALA A 14 7.82 44.05 3.71
C ALA A 14 9.08 43.19 3.96
N GLY A 15 9.67 43.26 5.15
CA GLY A 15 10.92 42.58 5.51
C GLY A 15 10.76 41.16 6.06
N PHE A 16 9.54 40.67 6.26
CA PHE A 16 9.32 39.27 6.66
C PHE A 16 9.35 38.38 5.42
N CYS A 17 10.53 38.24 4.81
CA CYS A 17 10.81 37.12 3.91
C CYS A 17 10.69 35.84 4.74
N THR A 18 9.52 35.21 4.75
CA THR A 18 9.41 33.83 5.18
C THR A 18 10.27 33.02 4.21
N ALA A 19 11.41 32.52 4.68
CA ALA A 19 12.22 31.59 3.91
C ALA A 19 11.37 30.34 3.66
N THR A 20 10.72 30.28 2.51
CA THR A 20 9.96 29.11 2.11
C THR A 20 10.96 28.05 1.68
N ILE A 21 11.03 26.96 2.44
CA ILE A 21 11.84 25.82 2.03
C ILE A 21 11.30 25.30 0.69
N THR A 22 12.18 25.24 -0.30
CA THR A 22 11.86 24.68 -1.61
C THR A 22 12.63 23.38 -1.77
N CYS A 23 11.90 22.29 -1.97
CA CYS A 23 12.48 20.98 -2.16
C CYS A 23 12.66 20.65 -3.64
N GLY A 24 13.50 19.66 -3.91
CA GLY A 24 13.72 19.11 -5.23
C GLY A 24 12.48 18.41 -5.81
N THR A 25 12.61 17.91 -7.03
CA THR A 25 11.54 17.13 -7.66
C THR A 25 11.32 15.81 -6.91
N ASN A 26 10.04 15.46 -6.67
CA ASN A 26 9.62 14.30 -5.87
C ASN A 26 10.08 14.32 -4.40
N ALA A 27 10.25 15.52 -3.84
CA ALA A 27 10.55 15.73 -2.43
C ALA A 27 9.44 16.54 -1.74
N ILE A 28 9.35 16.44 -0.41
CA ILE A 28 8.44 17.17 0.47
C ILE A 28 9.20 17.62 1.73
N SER A 29 8.70 18.67 2.38
CA SER A 29 9.14 19.06 3.72
C SER A 29 7.96 19.03 4.69
N PRO A 30 7.75 17.91 5.41
CA PRO A 30 6.66 17.78 6.38
C PRO A 30 6.84 18.70 7.60
N ASP A 31 8.09 19.03 7.94
CA ASP A 31 8.49 19.80 9.13
C ASP A 31 8.88 21.26 8.81
N GLY A 32 8.83 21.66 7.53
CA GLY A 32 9.26 22.97 7.05
C GLY A 32 10.77 23.23 7.20
N THR A 33 11.55 22.22 7.59
CA THR A 33 12.97 22.36 7.97
C THR A 33 13.87 21.52 7.08
N ASN A 34 13.46 20.30 6.74
CA ASN A 34 14.24 19.39 5.93
C ASN A 34 13.42 18.93 4.73
N CYS A 35 14.09 18.71 3.60
CA CYS A 35 13.50 18.06 2.44
C CYS A 35 13.77 16.56 2.49
N TYR A 36 12.72 15.76 2.30
CA TYR A 36 12.79 14.32 2.17
C TYR A 36 12.17 13.90 0.85
N CYS A 37 12.72 12.86 0.23
CA CYS A 37 12.07 12.18 -0.87
C CYS A 37 10.67 11.71 -0.44
N GLN A 38 9.71 11.90 -1.33
CA GLN A 38 8.32 11.49 -1.11
C GLN A 38 8.19 9.98 -0.97
N HIS A 39 7.06 9.53 -0.45
CA HIS A 39 6.71 8.11 -0.36
C HIS A 39 6.79 7.50 -1.76
N GLY A 40 7.51 6.39 -1.91
CA GLY A 40 7.76 5.75 -3.21
C GLY A 40 9.01 6.26 -3.94
N PHE A 41 9.75 7.22 -3.38
CA PHE A 41 11.00 7.73 -3.93
C PHE A 41 12.15 7.55 -2.94
N TYR A 42 13.38 7.61 -3.44
CA TYR A 42 14.61 7.59 -2.66
C TYR A 42 15.68 8.49 -3.29
N GLY A 43 16.69 8.89 -2.52
CA GLY A 43 17.79 9.67 -3.07
C GLY A 43 18.82 10.08 -2.04
N THR A 44 19.98 10.52 -2.52
CA THR A 44 21.04 11.01 -1.63
C THR A 44 20.82 12.43 -1.15
N ASP A 45 20.02 13.21 -1.87
CA ASP A 45 19.66 14.60 -1.57
C ASP A 45 18.27 14.91 -2.14
N ALA A 46 17.49 15.71 -1.42
CA ALA A 46 16.13 16.13 -1.75
C ALA A 46 15.97 17.66 -1.79
N SER A 47 17.09 18.40 -1.74
CA SER A 47 17.15 19.86 -1.79
C SER A 47 16.72 20.42 -3.15
N GLN A 48 16.48 21.74 -3.22
CA GLN A 48 16.12 22.41 -4.48
C GLN A 48 17.11 22.08 -5.61
N GLY A 49 16.59 21.78 -6.81
CA GLY A 49 17.40 21.39 -7.97
C GLY A 49 17.81 19.92 -8.02
N GLN A 50 17.58 19.17 -6.93
CA GLN A 50 17.77 17.71 -6.92
C GLN A 50 16.50 16.99 -7.38
N THR A 51 16.66 15.71 -7.73
CA THR A 51 15.53 14.83 -8.11
C THR A 51 15.63 13.53 -7.35
N CYS A 52 14.61 13.20 -6.56
CA CYS A 52 14.49 11.88 -5.96
C CYS A 52 14.11 10.85 -7.01
N GLN A 53 14.75 9.68 -6.92
CA GLN A 53 14.57 8.54 -7.81
C GLN A 53 13.37 7.70 -7.39
N LEU A 54 12.58 7.25 -8.36
CA LEU A 54 11.42 6.40 -8.10
C LEU A 54 11.87 4.99 -7.69
N CYS A 55 11.16 4.38 -6.74
CA CYS A 55 11.38 2.99 -6.40
C CYS A 55 10.99 2.02 -7.53
N PRO A 56 11.88 1.08 -7.91
CA PRO A 56 11.61 0.16 -9.02
C PRO A 56 10.67 -1.00 -8.60
N ASN A 57 10.20 -1.81 -9.55
CA ASN A 57 9.64 -3.16 -9.30
C ASN A 57 8.48 -3.26 -8.29
N ASN A 58 7.51 -2.34 -8.33
CA ASN A 58 6.34 -2.31 -7.42
C ASN A 58 6.74 -2.20 -5.93
N THR A 59 7.88 -1.57 -5.71
CA THR A 59 8.37 -1.28 -4.38
C THR A 59 8.07 0.16 -4.00
N THR A 60 8.07 0.44 -2.70
CA THR A 60 7.89 1.75 -2.12
C THR A 60 8.81 1.92 -0.91
N THR A 61 8.83 3.15 -0.40
CA THR A 61 9.62 3.63 0.74
C THR A 61 8.72 4.39 1.70
N THR A 62 9.02 4.36 2.99
CA THR A 62 8.50 5.41 3.88
C THR A 62 9.29 6.70 3.68
N SER A 63 8.60 7.85 3.56
CA SER A 63 9.25 9.16 3.52
C SER A 63 10.03 9.43 4.80
N GLY A 64 11.22 10.02 4.69
CA GLY A 64 12.00 10.50 5.83
C GLY A 64 13.49 10.25 5.68
N THR A 65 14.16 9.99 6.81
CA THR A 65 15.61 9.71 6.83
C THR A 65 15.96 8.32 6.29
N THR A 66 14.96 7.43 6.14
CA THR A 66 15.16 6.07 5.64
C THR A 66 15.20 5.99 4.11
N ASN A 67 14.76 7.03 3.40
CA ASN A 67 14.78 7.11 1.95
C ASN A 67 15.52 8.35 1.41
N THR A 68 16.09 9.18 2.29
CA THR A 68 16.83 10.38 1.91
C THR A 68 18.12 10.51 2.71
N GLY A 69 19.27 10.62 2.04
CA GLY A 69 20.54 10.93 2.68
C GLY A 69 21.77 10.30 2.01
N PRO A 70 23.01 10.69 2.40
CA PRO A 70 24.23 10.38 1.63
C PRO A 70 24.50 8.89 1.39
N SER A 71 24.03 8.02 2.29
CA SER A 71 24.20 6.57 2.21
C SER A 71 23.02 5.84 1.57
N ILE A 72 21.99 6.57 1.14
CA ILE A 72 20.78 5.98 0.56
C ILE A 72 21.05 5.50 -0.86
N ASN A 73 20.62 4.27 -1.11
CA ASN A 73 20.61 3.63 -2.41
C ASN A 73 19.25 2.96 -2.65
N VAL A 74 19.16 2.18 -3.72
CA VAL A 74 17.93 1.48 -4.12
C VAL A 74 17.38 0.51 -3.06
N GLY A 75 18.20 0.08 -2.09
CA GLY A 75 17.77 -0.71 -0.95
C GLY A 75 16.82 0.00 0.02
N ALA A 76 16.68 1.34 -0.07
CA ALA A 76 15.64 2.08 0.63
C ALA A 76 14.22 1.66 0.18
N CYS A 77 14.10 1.20 -1.07
CA CYS A 77 12.89 0.63 -1.64
C CYS A 77 12.63 -0.76 -1.07
N ASN A 78 12.14 -0.76 0.17
CA ASN A 78 12.11 -1.92 1.04
C ASN A 78 10.70 -2.44 1.34
N GLN A 79 9.68 -1.90 0.68
CA GLN A 79 8.29 -2.35 0.84
C GLN A 79 7.69 -2.71 -0.51
N CYS A 80 6.90 -3.75 -0.61
CA CYS A 80 5.98 -3.95 -1.73
C CYS A 80 4.76 -3.06 -1.54
N ILE A 81 4.27 -2.44 -2.60
CA ILE A 81 2.99 -1.70 -2.55
C ILE A 81 1.81 -2.65 -2.26
N SER A 82 0.65 -2.12 -1.86
CA SER A 82 -0.57 -2.91 -1.67
C SER A 82 -0.92 -3.68 -2.95
N GLY A 83 -1.38 -4.92 -2.80
CA GLY A 83 -1.59 -5.85 -3.91
C GLY A 83 -0.34 -6.65 -4.30
N PHE A 84 0.78 -6.47 -3.60
CA PHE A 84 2.01 -7.21 -3.81
C PHE A 84 2.57 -7.74 -2.48
N TYR A 85 3.24 -8.88 -2.58
CA TYR A 85 3.91 -9.55 -1.48
C TYR A 85 5.40 -9.71 -1.72
N VAL A 86 6.17 -9.74 -0.65
CA VAL A 86 7.61 -9.83 -0.75
C VAL A 86 8.02 -11.27 -1.04
N THR A 87 8.88 -11.48 -2.04
CA THR A 87 9.53 -12.75 -2.37
C THR A 87 11.01 -12.79 -1.98
N ALA A 88 11.64 -11.63 -1.82
CA ALA A 88 12.97 -11.49 -1.23
C ALA A 88 13.14 -10.10 -0.62
N VAL A 89 13.83 -9.99 0.51
CA VAL A 89 14.00 -8.73 1.24
C VAL A 89 15.02 -7.81 0.57
N ALA A 90 14.87 -6.50 0.79
CA ALA A 90 15.83 -5.50 0.33
C ALA A 90 17.20 -5.67 1.02
N ASN A 91 18.26 -5.27 0.32
CA ASN A 91 19.61 -5.17 0.86
C ASN A 91 20.07 -3.71 0.79
N ALA A 92 20.39 -3.13 1.95
CA ALA A 92 20.85 -1.74 2.06
C ALA A 92 22.38 -1.58 1.94
N ALA A 93 23.15 -2.66 1.77
CA ALA A 93 24.58 -2.57 1.44
C ALA A 93 24.78 -1.78 0.13
N SER A 94 25.97 -1.30 -0.17
CA SER A 94 26.22 -0.60 -1.45
C SER A 94 26.84 -1.57 -2.46
N PRO A 95 26.28 -1.75 -3.67
CA PRO A 95 25.29 -0.89 -4.34
C PRO A 95 23.80 -1.12 -3.99
N GLY A 96 23.49 -2.18 -3.23
CA GLY A 96 22.16 -2.41 -2.67
C GLY A 96 21.17 -3.02 -3.64
N THR A 97 20.08 -3.57 -3.10
CA THR A 97 19.00 -4.14 -3.90
C THR A 97 17.66 -3.79 -3.27
N ALA A 98 16.70 -3.37 -4.08
CA ALA A 98 15.32 -3.22 -3.62
C ALA A 98 14.74 -4.59 -3.19
N VAL A 99 13.65 -4.52 -2.43
CA VAL A 99 12.81 -5.68 -2.12
C VAL A 99 12.28 -6.30 -3.42
N GLN A 100 12.16 -7.63 -3.47
CA GLN A 100 11.53 -8.33 -4.58
C GLN A 100 10.06 -8.54 -4.25
N CYS A 101 9.19 -8.13 -5.15
CA CYS A 101 7.74 -8.19 -4.97
C CYS A 101 7.12 -9.10 -6.02
N GLN A 102 6.25 -9.99 -5.57
CA GLN A 102 5.36 -10.76 -6.41
C GLN A 102 3.93 -10.32 -6.14
N GLN A 103 3.16 -10.20 -7.20
CA GLN A 103 1.80 -9.73 -7.08
C GLN A 103 0.91 -10.76 -6.38
N CYS A 104 -0.04 -10.27 -5.62
CA CYS A 104 -1.13 -11.04 -5.09
C CYS A 104 -1.91 -11.79 -6.15
N PRO A 105 -2.18 -13.10 -5.97
CA PRO A 105 -3.02 -13.78 -6.93
C PRO A 105 -4.50 -13.35 -6.79
N ALA A 106 -5.40 -13.85 -7.62
CA ALA A 106 -6.72 -13.23 -7.80
C ALA A 106 -7.67 -13.24 -6.59
N ASN A 107 -8.54 -12.23 -6.53
CA ASN A 107 -9.48 -12.02 -5.44
C ASN A 107 -8.70 -12.09 -4.15
N SER A 108 -7.53 -11.47 -4.11
CA SER A 108 -6.72 -11.37 -2.94
C SER A 108 -5.97 -10.08 -2.89
N ASN A 109 -5.71 -9.60 -1.67
CA ASN A 109 -4.92 -8.40 -1.48
C ASN A 109 -3.84 -8.59 -0.44
N THR A 110 -2.93 -7.63 -0.45
CA THR A 110 -2.21 -7.25 0.76
C THR A 110 -2.84 -5.97 1.29
N SER A 111 -3.27 -6.02 2.55
CA SER A 111 -4.00 -4.93 3.20
C SER A 111 -3.19 -3.63 3.31
N SER A 112 -1.87 -3.71 3.14
CA SER A 112 -0.93 -2.59 3.23
C SER A 112 0.38 -2.93 2.52
N ALA A 113 1.28 -1.95 2.44
CA ALA A 113 2.64 -2.20 1.98
C ALA A 113 3.37 -3.21 2.90
N MET A 114 4.22 -4.07 2.33
CA MET A 114 4.88 -5.17 3.06
C MET A 114 6.39 -5.10 2.95
N THR A 115 7.10 -5.19 4.08
CA THR A 115 8.57 -5.15 4.16
C THR A 115 9.23 -6.52 4.31
N ALA A 116 8.47 -7.55 4.66
CA ALA A 116 8.92 -8.91 4.88
C ALA A 116 8.19 -9.89 3.95
N LEU A 117 8.80 -11.07 3.73
CA LEU A 117 8.25 -12.15 2.90
C LEU A 117 6.75 -12.36 3.19
N GLY A 118 5.93 -12.43 2.14
CA GLY A 118 4.47 -12.46 2.32
C GLY A 118 3.72 -13.29 1.28
N PHE A 119 2.39 -13.17 1.32
CA PHE A 119 1.45 -13.76 0.37
C PHE A 119 0.20 -12.89 0.36
N CYS A 120 -0.81 -13.27 -0.43
CA CYS A 120 -1.99 -12.45 -0.59
C CYS A 120 -3.30 -13.11 -0.20
N THR A 121 -4.18 -12.26 0.32
CA THR A 121 -5.34 -12.64 1.12
C THR A 121 -6.59 -12.71 0.29
N CYS A 122 -7.11 -13.91 -0.01
CA CYS A 122 -8.27 -14.03 -0.90
C CYS A 122 -9.52 -13.36 -0.32
N TYR A 123 -9.94 -12.24 -0.89
CA TYR A 123 -11.21 -11.65 -0.66
C TYR A 123 -12.24 -12.37 -1.53
N ASP A 124 -12.90 -13.27 -0.87
CA ASP A 124 -14.32 -13.54 -0.86
C ASP A 124 -14.45 -14.56 0.23
N PRO A 125 -15.39 -14.38 1.18
CA PRO A 125 -15.40 -15.21 2.37
C PRO A 125 -15.62 -16.70 2.07
N ASN A 126 -15.93 -17.10 0.84
CA ASN A 126 -16.22 -18.48 0.50
C ASN A 126 -15.54 -19.02 -0.77
N ALA A 127 -14.49 -18.35 -1.21
CA ALA A 127 -13.75 -18.75 -2.36
C ALA A 127 -12.45 -19.49 -2.02
N ALA A 128 -11.86 -20.14 -3.01
CA ALA A 128 -10.74 -21.03 -2.83
C ALA A 128 -9.44 -20.22 -2.85
N PRO A 129 -8.62 -20.31 -1.81
CA PRO A 129 -7.44 -19.49 -1.71
C PRO A 129 -6.49 -19.76 -2.86
N LEU A 130 -5.57 -18.83 -3.02
CA LEU A 130 -4.58 -18.85 -4.06
C LEU A 130 -3.38 -19.69 -3.65
N SER A 131 -2.65 -20.30 -4.60
CA SER A 131 -1.59 -21.28 -4.31
C SER A 131 -0.71 -21.50 -5.55
N SER A 132 -0.29 -22.73 -5.82
CA SER A 132 0.34 -23.16 -7.07
C SER A 132 -0.61 -23.99 -7.95
N SER A 133 -1.80 -24.34 -7.46
CA SER A 133 -2.79 -25.20 -8.17
C SER A 133 -4.24 -24.74 -8.00
N VAL A 134 -4.54 -24.12 -6.86
CA VAL A 134 -5.76 -23.35 -6.62
C VAL A 134 -5.27 -21.95 -6.42
N ILE A 135 -5.13 -21.26 -7.53
CA ILE A 135 -4.74 -19.86 -7.65
C ILE A 135 -5.97 -19.03 -7.96
N THR A 136 -7.11 -19.51 -7.46
CA THR A 136 -8.40 -18.97 -7.82
C THR A 136 -9.32 -19.04 -6.65
N CYS A 137 -9.68 -17.86 -6.16
CA CYS A 137 -10.78 -17.61 -5.25
C CYS A 137 -12.08 -18.02 -5.95
N THR A 138 -12.34 -19.33 -5.95
CA THR A 138 -13.55 -20.01 -6.46
C THR A 138 -14.42 -20.42 -5.31
N CYS A 139 -15.75 -20.26 -5.38
CA CYS A 139 -16.59 -20.83 -4.33
C CYS A 139 -16.15 -22.26 -4.07
N LYS A 140 -15.69 -22.50 -2.84
CA LYS A 140 -15.10 -23.78 -2.50
C LYS A 140 -16.15 -24.86 -2.77
N SER A 141 -15.70 -26.08 -3.05
CA SER A 141 -16.62 -27.19 -3.33
C SER A 141 -17.80 -27.23 -2.33
N GLY A 142 -19.02 -27.52 -2.81
CA GLY A 142 -20.25 -27.50 -2.01
C GLY A 142 -20.89 -26.12 -1.83
N TYR A 143 -20.14 -25.05 -2.10
CA TYR A 143 -20.70 -23.72 -2.24
C TYR A 143 -21.07 -23.50 -3.70
N LYS A 144 -22.26 -22.98 -3.84
CA LYS A 144 -22.78 -22.46 -5.09
C LYS A 144 -22.82 -20.95 -4.92
N GLY A 145 -23.26 -20.25 -5.95
CA GLY A 145 -23.13 -18.81 -5.95
C GLY A 145 -21.69 -18.41 -6.19
N THR A 146 -21.36 -17.22 -5.74
CA THR A 146 -20.25 -16.50 -6.34
C THR A 146 -19.39 -15.86 -5.28
N PRO A 147 -18.07 -15.85 -5.40
CA PRO A 147 -17.24 -15.17 -4.44
C PRO A 147 -17.39 -13.60 -4.42
N THR A 148 -17.65 -12.90 -3.30
CA THR A 148 -17.48 -11.46 -3.03
C THR A 148 -16.04 -11.01 -2.82
N THR A 149 -15.52 -10.29 -3.79
CA THR A 149 -14.10 -10.05 -3.81
C THR A 149 -13.73 -8.70 -3.23
N THR A 150 -14.25 -8.42 -2.05
CA THR A 150 -13.94 -7.21 -1.32
C THR A 150 -13.55 -7.62 0.07
N ALA A 151 -12.41 -7.13 0.51
CA ALA A 151 -12.13 -7.07 1.92
C ALA A 151 -13.27 -6.28 2.59
N GLY A 152 -14.21 -6.98 3.22
CA GLY A 152 -15.34 -6.38 3.94
C GLY A 152 -16.72 -6.46 3.28
N SER A 153 -16.91 -7.17 2.15
CA SER A 153 -18.26 -7.36 1.59
C SER A 153 -18.91 -8.68 2.05
N PRO A 154 -20.27 -8.75 2.11
CA PRO A 154 -20.99 -9.98 2.45
C PRO A 154 -20.85 -11.07 1.38
N SER A 155 -20.55 -12.30 1.81
CA SER A 155 -20.35 -13.44 0.92
C SER A 155 -21.52 -13.68 0.00
N THR A 156 -21.22 -13.93 -1.27
CA THR A 156 -22.20 -14.31 -2.28
C THR A 156 -22.09 -15.79 -2.66
N CYS A 157 -21.09 -16.52 -2.16
CA CYS A 157 -21.12 -17.97 -2.21
C CYS A 157 -22.10 -18.43 -1.15
N VAL A 158 -23.12 -19.15 -1.59
CA VAL A 158 -24.23 -19.65 -0.79
C VAL A 158 -24.17 -21.18 -0.75
N ALA A 159 -24.60 -21.76 0.36
CA ALA A 159 -24.66 -23.21 0.50
C ALA A 159 -25.67 -23.80 -0.48
N ASN A 160 -25.33 -24.96 -1.04
CA ASN A 160 -26.26 -25.68 -1.89
C ASN A 160 -27.38 -26.32 -1.03
N SER A 161 -28.51 -25.62 -0.83
CA SER A 161 -29.61 -26.03 0.08
C SER A 161 -30.46 -27.22 -0.40
N VAL A 162 -30.22 -27.76 -1.60
CA VAL A 162 -30.97 -28.90 -2.16
C VAL A 162 -30.83 -30.16 -1.30
N ILE A 163 -29.81 -30.24 -0.44
CA ILE A 163 -29.62 -31.35 0.50
C ILE A 163 -30.51 -31.20 1.75
N LEU A 164 -30.86 -29.96 2.13
CA LEU A 164 -31.63 -29.68 3.36
C LEU A 164 -33.14 -29.94 3.18
N SER A 165 -33.67 -29.72 1.99
CA SER A 165 -35.09 -29.98 1.67
C SER A 165 -35.43 -31.46 1.52
N ILE A 166 -34.47 -32.29 1.07
CA ILE A 166 -34.66 -33.74 0.88
C ILE A 166 -34.69 -34.46 2.24
N PHE A 167 -33.86 -34.06 3.20
CA PHE A 167 -33.88 -34.62 4.56
C PHE A 167 -35.13 -34.23 5.36
N ALA A 168 -35.63 -33.00 5.20
CA ALA A 168 -36.88 -32.58 5.82
C ALA A 168 -38.08 -33.36 5.26
N ALA A 169 -38.13 -33.59 3.94
CA ALA A 169 -39.18 -34.38 3.30
C ALA A 169 -39.16 -35.88 3.71
N LEU A 170 -37.97 -36.46 3.91
CA LEU A 170 -37.81 -37.85 4.38
C LEU A 170 -38.16 -38.03 5.86
N LEU A 171 -37.83 -37.06 6.72
CA LEU A 171 -38.15 -37.12 8.15
C LEU A 171 -39.66 -37.01 8.39
N SER A 172 -40.38 -36.19 7.62
CA SER A 172 -41.85 -36.14 7.68
C SER A 172 -42.52 -37.44 7.23
N LEU A 173 -41.90 -38.21 6.32
CA LEU A 173 -42.40 -39.53 5.92
C LEU A 173 -42.25 -40.59 7.03
N VAL A 174 -41.24 -40.50 7.90
CA VAL A 174 -41.00 -41.48 8.99
C VAL A 174 -41.99 -41.32 10.16
N PHE A 175 -42.58 -40.15 10.37
CA PHE A 175 -43.58 -39.92 11.44
C PHE A 175 -45.05 -40.14 10.99
N LEU A 176 -45.26 -40.56 9.74
CA LEU A 176 -46.59 -40.87 9.17
C LEU A 176 -46.81 -42.38 8.96
N PHE A 177 -45.80 -43.22 9.26
CA PHE A 177 -45.91 -44.68 9.36
C PHE A 177 -45.84 -45.13 10.81
#